data_AF-A0A1Y2JYJ5-F1
#
_entry.id   AF-A0A1Y2JYJ5-F1
#
_cell.length_a   1.000
_cell.length_b   1.000
_cell.length_c   1.000
_cell.angle_alpha   90.00
_cell.angle_beta   90.00
_cell.angle_gamma   90.00
#
_symmetry.space_group_name_H-M   'P 1'
#
loop_
_entity.id
_entity.type
_entity.pdbx_description
1 polymer ?
#
loop_
_entity_poly.entity_id
_entity_poly.type
_entity_poly.pdbx_seq_one_letter_code
_entity_poly.pdbx_strand_id
1 'polypeptide(L)'
;PRVNFAISERGHKVGLDHLGVQVESEEELGEMQERLAGAGLPMDEQIGTNCCYAKSDKYWTVDPQGIAWESYHTLDSIPTFGESRTEETASSSACCAPAPTTITFRSRTK
;
A
#
# COMPACT_ATOMS: atom_id res chain seq x y z
N PRO A 1 0.96 19.72 12.16
CA PRO A 1 0.62 18.36 11.67
C PRO A 1 1.32 17.26 12.49
N ARG A 2 0.59 16.19 12.82
CA ARG A 2 1.18 14.98 13.41
C ARG A 2 1.94 14.24 12.31
N VAL A 3 3.13 13.74 12.64
CA VAL A 3 3.92 12.92 11.72
C VAL A 3 3.91 11.48 12.21
N ASN A 4 3.48 10.58 11.34
CA ASN A 4 3.53 9.13 11.51
C ASN A 4 4.73 8.60 10.72
N PHE A 5 5.27 7.45 11.12
CA PHE A 5 6.36 6.82 10.39
C PHE A 5 6.24 5.31 10.47
N ALA A 6 6.60 4.64 9.37
CA ALA A 6 6.67 3.20 9.30
C ALA A 6 8.13 2.76 9.28
N ILE A 7 8.45 1.73 10.05
CA ILE A 7 9.75 1.04 10.02
C ILE A 7 9.49 -0.37 9.51
N SER A 8 10.25 -0.79 8.51
CA SER A 8 10.10 -2.12 7.91
C SER A 8 11.44 -2.82 7.77
N GLU A 9 11.39 -4.15 7.93
CA GLU A 9 12.47 -5.07 7.56
C GLU A 9 12.20 -5.78 6.22
N ARG A 10 11.07 -5.45 5.55
CA ARG A 10 10.56 -6.12 4.36
C ARG A 10 10.13 -5.10 3.29
N GLY A 11 10.15 -5.50 2.02
CA GLY A 11 9.70 -4.66 0.89
C GLY A 11 10.75 -3.68 0.37
N HIS A 12 11.30 -2.83 1.26
CA HIS A 12 12.30 -1.81 0.91
C HIS A 12 13.58 -1.96 1.74
N LYS A 13 14.44 -0.93 1.70
CA LYS A 13 15.64 -0.83 2.53
C LYS A 13 15.25 -0.94 4.00
N VAL A 14 15.91 -1.82 4.75
CA VAL A 14 15.69 -1.99 6.19
C VAL A 14 15.83 -0.63 6.90
N GLY A 15 14.83 -0.30 7.71
CA GLY A 15 14.78 0.96 8.46
C GLY A 15 13.50 1.75 8.15
N LEU A 16 13.64 3.07 8.03
CA LEU A 16 12.53 3.96 7.71
C LEU A 16 11.97 3.64 6.32
N ASP A 17 10.70 3.25 6.29
CA ASP A 17 9.97 2.89 5.06
C ASP A 17 9.31 4.14 4.46
N HIS A 18 8.45 4.81 5.24
CA HIS A 18 7.84 6.08 4.85
C HIS A 18 7.47 6.96 6.04
N LEU A 19 7.24 8.23 5.74
CA LEU A 19 6.72 9.26 6.65
C LEU A 19 5.31 9.65 6.21
N GLY A 20 4.41 9.85 7.16
CA GLY A 20 3.02 10.21 6.90
C GLY A 20 2.59 11.46 7.64
N VAL A 21 1.89 12.36 6.96
CA VAL A 21 1.23 13.52 7.55
C VAL A 21 -0.28 13.32 7.46
N GLN A 22 -0.91 13.11 8.61
CA GLN A 22 -2.35 13.08 8.69
C GLN A 22 -2.90 14.51 8.79
N VAL A 23 -3.89 14.82 7.95
CA VAL A 23 -4.66 16.06 7.98
C VAL A 23 -6.10 15.79 8.40
N GLU A 24 -6.82 16.85 8.78
CA GLU A 24 -8.17 16.74 9.35
C GLU A 24 -9.28 17.08 8.35
N SER A 25 -8.94 17.57 7.16
CA SER A 25 -9.93 17.87 6.11
C SER A 25 -9.39 17.72 4.69
N GLU A 26 -10.30 17.73 3.72
CA GLU A 26 -9.98 17.72 2.29
C GLU A 26 -9.24 19.00 1.87
N GLU A 27 -9.60 20.15 2.43
CA GLU A 27 -8.93 21.42 2.17
C GLU A 27 -7.47 21.40 2.65
N GLU A 28 -7.23 20.90 3.87
CA GLU A 28 -5.86 20.74 4.38
C GLU A 28 -5.05 19.75 3.54
N LEU A 29 -5.69 18.70 3.00
CA LEU A 29 -5.04 17.75 2.11
C LEU A 29 -4.64 18.42 0.78
N GLY A 30 -5.54 19.22 0.21
CA GLY A 30 -5.28 20.02 -0.98
C GLY A 30 -4.15 21.03 -0.80
N GLU A 31 -4.11 21.74 0.34
CA GLU A 31 -2.99 22.63 0.66
C GLU A 31 -1.65 21.88 0.72
N MET A 32 -1.65 20.67 1.29
CA MET A 32 -0.43 19.88 1.35
C MET A 32 0.01 19.40 -0.04
N GLN A 33 -0.94 18.99 -0.88
CA GLN A 33 -0.69 18.62 -2.27
C GLN A 33 -0.07 19.78 -3.06
N GLU A 34 -0.61 20.99 -2.94
CA GLU A 34 -0.08 22.18 -3.62
C GLU A 34 1.37 22.50 -3.20
N ARG A 35 1.68 22.37 -1.91
CA ARG A 35 3.05 22.57 -1.40
C ARG A 35 4.02 21.54 -1.98
N LEU A 36 3.61 20.28 -2.08
CA LEU A 36 4.43 19.20 -2.65
C LEU A 36 4.60 19.36 -4.18
N ALA A 37 3.53 19.74 -4.88
CA ALA A 37 3.58 20.04 -6.32
C ALA A 37 4.55 21.21 -6.60
N GLY A 38 4.53 22.25 -5.76
CA GLY A 38 5.47 23.38 -5.83
C GLY A 38 6.93 22.98 -5.61
N ALA A 39 7.20 21.85 -4.94
CA ALA A 39 8.54 21.31 -4.77
C ALA A 39 9.05 20.51 -5.99
N GLY A 40 8.21 20.29 -7.01
CA GLY A 40 8.59 19.60 -8.25
C GLY A 40 8.90 18.11 -8.06
N LEU A 41 8.35 17.49 -7.02
CA LEU A 41 8.54 16.07 -6.73
C LEU A 41 7.49 15.22 -7.46
N PRO A 42 7.80 13.96 -7.82
CA PRO A 42 6.82 13.05 -8.40
C PRO A 42 5.67 12.81 -7.42
N MET A 43 4.45 12.72 -7.93
CA MET A 43 3.25 12.60 -7.10
C MET A 43 2.34 11.49 -7.59
N ASP A 44 1.91 10.62 -6.68
CA ASP A 44 0.89 9.60 -6.92
C ASP A 44 -0.35 9.88 -6.07
N GLU A 45 -1.52 9.82 -6.67
CA GLU A 45 -2.81 10.08 -6.04
C GLU A 45 -3.57 8.78 -5.76
N GLN A 46 -4.18 8.68 -4.58
CA GLN A 46 -5.02 7.57 -4.16
C GLN A 46 -6.27 8.09 -3.47
N ILE A 47 -7.36 8.27 -4.23
CA ILE A 47 -8.64 8.78 -3.72
C ILE A 47 -9.57 7.63 -3.34
N GLY A 48 -10.27 7.80 -2.22
CA GLY A 48 -11.27 6.88 -1.70
C GLY A 48 -10.73 5.47 -1.45
N THR A 49 -9.43 5.35 -1.21
CA THR A 49 -8.71 4.08 -1.17
C THR A 49 -8.87 3.43 0.19
N ASN A 50 -9.13 2.13 0.18
CA ASN A 50 -9.22 1.30 1.38
C ASN A 50 -7.83 0.79 1.74
N CYS A 51 -7.29 1.23 2.87
CA CYS A 51 -5.97 0.82 3.38
C CYS A 51 -6.13 0.30 4.81
N CYS A 52 -5.69 -0.93 5.06
CA CYS A 52 -5.93 -1.61 6.33
C CYS A 52 -7.44 -1.62 6.67
N TYR A 53 -7.86 -0.94 7.73
CA TYR A 53 -9.28 -0.84 8.12
C TYR A 53 -9.83 0.59 7.99
N ALA A 54 -9.25 1.41 7.12
CA ALA A 54 -9.68 2.77 6.88
C ALA A 54 -9.88 3.04 5.38
N LYS A 55 -10.83 3.92 5.06
CA LYS A 55 -10.96 4.58 3.77
C LYS A 55 -10.31 5.94 3.86
N SER A 56 -9.46 6.29 2.90
CA SER A 56 -8.71 7.56 2.93
C SER A 56 -8.46 8.11 1.54
N ASP A 57 -8.30 9.42 1.48
CA ASP A 57 -7.67 10.10 0.35
C ASP A 57 -6.20 10.34 0.70
N LYS A 58 -5.30 10.05 -0.26
CA LYS A 58 -3.86 10.14 -0.05
C LYS A 58 -3.15 10.72 -1.26
N TYR A 59 -2.11 11.49 -0.98
CA TYR A 59 -1.08 11.87 -1.94
C TYR A 59 0.28 11.38 -1.48
N TRP A 60 0.98 10.69 -2.37
CA TRP A 60 2.31 10.15 -2.14
C TRP A 60 3.35 10.90 -2.95
N THR A 61 4.54 11.06 -2.39
CA THR A 61 5.72 11.53 -3.11
C THR A 61 6.97 10.82 -2.61
N VAL A 62 8.09 11.00 -3.31
CA VAL A 62 9.40 10.49 -2.91
C VAL A 62 10.39 11.65 -2.90
N ASP A 63 11.08 11.82 -1.79
CA ASP A 63 12.07 12.88 -1.65
C ASP A 63 13.41 12.53 -2.34
N PRO A 64 14.36 13.48 -2.47
CA PRO A 64 15.65 13.22 -3.09
C PRO A 64 16.53 12.18 -2.36
N GLN A 65 16.22 11.83 -1.10
CA GLN A 65 16.89 10.76 -0.36
C GLN A 65 16.25 9.39 -0.62
N GLY A 66 15.15 9.34 -1.36
CA GLY A 66 14.40 8.12 -1.66
C GLY A 66 13.40 7.73 -0.58
N ILE A 67 13.10 8.60 0.39
CA ILE A 67 12.10 8.33 1.43
C ILE A 67 10.73 8.64 0.85
N ALA A 68 9.78 7.71 1.00
CA ALA A 68 8.40 7.92 0.63
C ALA A 68 7.69 8.80 1.67
N TRP A 69 6.89 9.74 1.20
CA TRP A 69 6.06 10.61 2.02
C TRP A 69 4.60 10.44 1.61
N GLU A 70 3.70 10.24 2.58
CA GLU A 70 2.26 10.36 2.37
C GLU A 70 1.70 11.59 3.09
N SER A 71 0.74 12.25 2.46
CA SER A 71 -0.24 13.09 3.14
C SER A 71 -1.60 12.45 2.95
N TYR A 72 -2.40 12.38 4.02
CA TYR A 72 -3.67 11.67 3.95
C TYR A 72 -4.75 12.22 4.87
N HIS A 73 -5.98 12.07 4.42
CA HIS A 73 -7.19 12.36 5.17
C HIS A 73 -8.02 11.07 5.31
N THR A 74 -8.30 10.66 6.56
CA THR A 74 -9.13 9.47 6.83
C THR A 74 -10.59 9.84 6.74
N LEU A 75 -11.32 9.20 5.83
CA LEU A 75 -12.74 9.45 5.58
C LEU A 75 -13.65 8.59 6.44
N ASP A 76 -13.31 7.30 6.59
CA ASP A 76 -14.14 6.35 7.34
C ASP A 76 -13.32 5.14 7.80
N SER A 77 -13.88 4.36 8.71
CA SER A 77 -13.45 3.01 9.04
C SER A 77 -14.19 1.99 8.17
N ILE A 78 -13.51 0.93 7.78
CA ILE A 78 -14.09 -0.17 7.00
C ILE A 78 -13.93 -1.50 7.76
N PRO A 79 -14.90 -2.44 7.67
CA PRO A 79 -14.84 -3.69 8.40
C PRO A 79 -13.90 -4.73 7.75
N THR A 80 -13.50 -4.49 6.50
CA THR A 80 -12.67 -5.41 5.70
C THR A 80 -11.28 -4.85 5.52
N PHE A 81 -10.26 -5.71 5.56
CA PHE A 81 -8.89 -5.30 5.28
C PHE A 81 -8.75 -4.85 3.81
N GLY A 82 -8.22 -3.66 3.57
CA GLY A 82 -8.00 -3.07 2.25
C GLY A 82 -6.75 -3.60 1.55
N GLU A 83 -6.61 -3.29 0.26
CA GLU A 83 -5.48 -3.72 -0.57
C GLU A 83 -4.22 -2.89 -0.23
N SER A 84 -3.04 -3.53 -0.23
CA SER A 84 -1.78 -2.84 0.01
C SER A 84 -1.16 -2.33 -1.30
N ARG A 85 -0.32 -1.29 -1.22
CA ARG A 85 0.47 -0.78 -2.37
C ARG A 85 1.45 -1.82 -2.96
N THR A 86 1.65 -2.96 -2.29
CA THR A 86 2.69 -3.94 -2.61
C THR A 86 2.09 -5.27 -3.07
N GLU A 87 1.48 -5.31 -4.27
CA GLU A 87 1.13 -6.57 -4.95
C GLU A 87 1.85 -6.78 -6.29
N GLU A 88 2.98 -6.12 -6.55
CA GLU A 88 3.78 -6.35 -7.77
C GLU A 88 5.14 -7.03 -7.55
N THR A 89 5.42 -7.65 -6.41
CA THR A 89 6.55 -8.62 -6.33
C THR A 89 6.30 -9.77 -5.36
N ALA A 90 5.08 -10.30 -5.34
CA ALA A 90 4.83 -11.62 -4.81
C ALA A 90 4.20 -12.49 -5.90
N SER A 91 5.00 -12.82 -6.93
CA SER A 91 4.91 -14.18 -7.48
C SER A 91 5.36 -15.16 -6.41
N SER A 92 4.61 -15.25 -5.31
CA SER A 92 4.61 -16.45 -4.50
C SER A 92 3.78 -17.43 -5.30
N SER A 93 4.48 -18.26 -6.08
CA SER A 93 3.99 -19.61 -6.27
C SER A 93 3.58 -20.09 -4.87
N ALA A 94 2.31 -20.45 -4.71
CA ALA A 94 1.83 -21.03 -3.47
C ALA A 94 2.68 -22.29 -3.22
N CYS A 95 3.76 -22.14 -2.44
CA CYS A 95 4.83 -23.12 -2.29
C CYS A 95 4.34 -24.41 -1.60
N CYS A 96 3.08 -24.44 -1.18
CA CYS A 96 2.42 -25.57 -0.54
C CYS A 96 1.12 -26.00 -1.23
N ALA A 97 0.85 -25.59 -2.48
CA ALA A 97 -0.18 -26.27 -3.26
C ALA A 97 0.38 -27.65 -3.70
N PRO A 98 -0.16 -28.79 -3.22
CA PRO A 98 0.27 -30.08 -3.72
C PRO A 98 -0.02 -30.15 -5.21
N ALA A 99 0.95 -30.64 -5.99
CA ALA A 99 0.77 -30.83 -7.43
C ALA A 99 -0.48 -31.69 -7.70
N PRO A 100 -1.30 -31.38 -8.72
CA PRO A 100 -2.46 -32.20 -9.04
C PRO A 100 -1.99 -33.57 -9.51
N THR A 101 -2.07 -34.55 -8.60
CA THR A 101 -1.80 -35.96 -8.93
C THR A 101 -2.95 -36.47 -9.80
N THR A 102 -2.67 -36.72 -11.07
CA THR A 102 -3.64 -37.35 -11.98
C THR A 102 -3.76 -38.83 -11.61
N ILE A 103 -4.87 -39.20 -10.97
CA ILE A 103 -5.16 -40.60 -10.63
C ILE A 103 -5.63 -41.32 -11.90
N THR A 104 -4.82 -42.26 -12.38
CA THR A 104 -5.20 -43.15 -13.48
C THR A 104 -5.88 -44.40 -12.91
N PHE A 105 -7.19 -44.52 -13.11
CA PHE A 105 -7.92 -45.74 -12.77
C PHE A 105 -7.61 -46.85 -13.77
N ARG A 106 -7.02 -47.96 -13.32
CA ARG A 106 -6.92 -49.18 -14.13
C ARG A 106 -8.23 -49.95 -14.07
N SER A 107 -8.83 -50.19 -15.23
CA SER A 107 -9.98 -51.06 -15.39
C SER A 107 -9.60 -52.51 -15.06
N ARG A 108 -10.38 -53.18 -14.21
CA ARG A 108 -10.25 -54.62 -13.95
C ARG A 108 -10.78 -55.41 -15.14
N THR A 109 -9.95 -56.30 -15.69
CA THR A 109 -10.41 -57.32 -16.63
C THR A 109 -10.88 -58.54 -15.82
N LYS A 110 -12.02 -59.12 -16.24
CA LYS A 110 -12.63 -60.34 -15.67
C LYS A 110 -11.73 -61.56 -15.77
#